data_AF-A0A6I2X7B0-F1
#
_entry.id   AF-A0A6I2X7B0-F1
#
_cell.length_a   1.000
_cell.length_b   1.000
_cell.length_c   1.000
_cell.angle_alpha   90.00
_cell.angle_beta   90.00
_cell.angle_gamma   90.00
#
_symmetry.space_group_name_H-M   'P 1'
#
loop_
_entity.id
_entity.type
_entity.pdbx_description
1 polymer ?
#
loop_
_entity_poly.entity_id
_entity_poly.type
_entity_poly.pdbx_seq_one_letter_code
_entity_poly.pdbx_strand_id
1 'polypeptide(L)' 'DLDLDGLGITPADQEELFAVQPDSWLDECAMTDEYFNQFAGAVPAEVVAELSALKSRLMAVAN' A
#
# COMPACT_ATOMS: atom_id res chain seq x y z
N ASP A 1 -10.44 -3.99 -16.63
CA ASP A 1 -11.26 -5.08 -16.08
C ASP A 1 -10.53 -6.39 -16.32
N LEU A 2 -10.66 -7.36 -15.42
CA LEU A 2 -9.97 -8.64 -15.53
C LEU A 2 -10.86 -9.70 -16.19
N ASP A 3 -10.26 -10.53 -17.03
CA ASP A 3 -10.91 -11.74 -17.53
C ASP A 3 -10.74 -12.87 -16.51
N LEU A 4 -11.85 -13.36 -15.98
CA LEU A 4 -11.90 -14.35 -14.90
C LEU A 4 -12.70 -15.60 -15.30
N ASP A 5 -12.95 -15.76 -16.59
CA ASP A 5 -13.71 -16.88 -17.11
C ASP A 5 -13.05 -18.22 -16.73
N GLY A 6 -13.84 -19.08 -16.10
CA GLY A 6 -13.39 -20.41 -15.66
C GLY A 6 -12.59 -20.43 -14.35
N LEU A 7 -12.33 -19.29 -13.70
CA LEU A 7 -11.57 -19.23 -12.44
C LEU A 7 -12.44 -19.44 -11.18
N GLY A 8 -13.77 -19.37 -11.32
CA GLY A 8 -14.69 -19.54 -10.18
C GLY A 8 -14.59 -18.43 -9.14
N ILE A 9 -13.98 -17.29 -9.49
CA ILE A 9 -13.84 -16.12 -8.63
C ILE A 9 -15.15 -15.34 -8.67
N THR A 10 -15.75 -15.12 -7.50
CA THR A 10 -16.99 -14.37 -7.38
C THR A 10 -16.73 -12.86 -7.43
N PRO A 11 -17.76 -12.02 -7.70
CA PRO A 11 -17.60 -10.57 -7.60
C PRO A 11 -17.17 -10.10 -6.20
N ALA A 12 -17.60 -10.80 -5.14
CA ALA A 12 -17.21 -10.46 -3.77
C ALA A 12 -15.72 -10.75 -3.52
N ASP A 13 -15.20 -11.87 -4.03
CA ASP A 13 -13.77 -12.18 -3.95
C ASP A 13 -12.92 -11.12 -4.67
N GLN A 14 -13.42 -10.58 -5.78
CA GLN A 14 -12.74 -9.50 -6.50
C GLN A 14 -12.76 -8.20 -5.70
N GLU A 15 -13.91 -7.83 -5.15
CA GLU A 15 -14.03 -6.63 -4.32
C GLU A 15 -13.08 -6.70 -3.13
N GLU A 16 -12.98 -7.86 -2.47
CA GLU A 16 -12.05 -8.08 -1.37
C GLU A 16 -10.58 -8.03 -1.84
N LEU A 17 -10.23 -8.70 -2.95
CA LEU A 17 -8.87 -8.74 -3.48
C LEU A 17 -8.33 -7.35 -3.84
N PHE A 18 -9.19 -6.45 -4.32
CA PHE A 18 -8.82 -5.09 -4.72
C PHE A 18 -9.10 -4.04 -3.64
N ALA A 19 -9.58 -4.45 -2.46
CA ALA A 19 -9.82 -3.52 -1.37
C ALA A 19 -8.51 -2.89 -0.88
N VAL A 20 -8.43 -1.56 -0.94
CA VAL A 20 -7.34 -0.79 -0.34
C VAL A 20 -7.83 -0.23 0.99
N GLN A 21 -7.41 -0.84 2.10
CA GLN A 21 -7.76 -0.41 3.46
C GLN A 21 -6.76 0.66 3.95
N PRO A 22 -7.13 1.95 4.03
CA PRO A 22 -6.16 3.02 4.26
C PRO A 22 -5.37 2.85 5.57
N ASP A 23 -6.03 2.44 6.65
CA ASP A 23 -5.40 2.25 7.97
C ASP A 23 -4.35 1.13 7.94
N SER A 24 -4.68 -0.01 7.33
CA SER A 24 -3.72 -1.11 7.16
C SER A 24 -2.51 -0.69 6.34
N TRP A 25 -2.70 0.14 5.32
CA TRP A 25 -1.60 0.66 4.50
C TRP A 25 -0.78 1.74 5.21
N LEU A 26 -1.38 2.49 6.14
CA LEU A 26 -0.66 3.43 7.00
C LEU A 26 0.27 2.70 7.97
N ASP A 27 -0.20 1.58 8.54
CA ASP A 27 0.63 0.69 9.36
C ASP A 27 1.80 0.13 8.54
N GLU A 28 1.55 -0.33 7.31
CA GLU A 28 2.60 -0.80 6.40
C GLU A 28 3.60 0.31 6.03
N CYS A 29 3.14 1.55 5.87
CA CYS A 29 4.05 2.69 5.65
C CYS A 29 4.99 2.90 6.83
N ALA A 30 4.52 2.71 8.07
CA ALA A 30 5.35 2.81 9.26
C ALA A 30 6.39 1.68 9.31
N MET A 31 6.00 0.45 8.98
CA MET A 31 6.91 -0.70 8.88
C MET A 31 7.95 -0.51 7.78
N THR A 32 7.55 0.07 6.64
CA THR A 32 8.46 0.36 5.52
C THR A 32 9.49 1.43 5.91
N ASP A 33 9.08 2.47 6.64
CA ASP A 33 10.00 3.49 7.16
C ASP A 33 11.03 2.88 8.12
N GLU A 34 10.59 2.00 9.03
CA GLU A 34 11.48 1.24 9.90
C GLU A 34 12.47 0.38 9.10
N TYR A 35 12.00 -0.30 8.05
CA TYR A 35 12.85 -1.09 7.16
C TYR A 35 13.89 -0.23 6.42
N PHE A 36 13.50 0.94 5.90
CA PHE A 36 14.42 1.87 5.23
C PHE A 36 15.53 2.36 6.17
N ASN A 37 15.22 2.60 7.44
CA ASN A 37 16.18 3.00 8.44
C ASN A 37 17.30 1.96 8.69
N GLN A 38 17.07 0.68 8.38
CA GLN A 38 18.08 -0.38 8.49
C GLN A 38 19.25 -0.20 7.51
N PHE A 39 19.05 0.53 6.42
CA PHE A 39 20.06 0.75 5.38
C PHE A 39 20.98 1.95 5.65
N ALA A 40 20.90 2.55 6.85
CA ALA A 40 21.81 3.62 7.31
C ALA A 40 21.99 4.76 6.30
N GLY A 41 20.90 5.19 5.66
CA GLY A 41 20.89 6.28 4.68
C GLY A 41 21.28 5.90 3.25
N ALA A 42 21.43 4.61 2.94
CA ALA A 42 21.68 4.15 1.57
C ALA A 42 20.43 4.16 0.68
N VAL A 43 19.22 4.32 1.25
CA VAL A 43 17.99 4.49 0.48
C VAL A 43 17.99 5.88 -0.17
N PRO A 44 17.78 5.98 -1.50
CA PRO A 44 17.70 7.28 -2.17
C PRO A 44 16.62 8.17 -1.57
N ALA A 45 16.90 9.47 -1.47
CA ALA A 45 15.99 10.45 -0.87
C ALA A 45 14.63 10.49 -1.61
N GLU A 46 14.64 10.28 -2.92
CA GLU A 46 13.44 10.22 -3.76
C GLU A 46 12.52 9.06 -3.36
N VAL A 47 13.07 7.92 -2.97
CA VAL A 47 12.27 6.76 -2.53
C VAL A 47 11.60 7.03 -1.18
N VAL A 48 12.32 7.68 -0.24
CA VAL A 48 11.75 8.12 1.04
C VAL A 48 10.66 9.18 0.83
N ALA A 49 10.83 10.07 -0.14
CA ALA A 49 9.84 11.07 -0.51
C ALA A 49 8.56 10.42 -1.08
N GLU A 50 8.68 9.37 -1.89
CA GLU A 50 7.50 8.64 -2.39
C GLU A 50 6.72 7.93 -1.28
N LEU A 51 7.41 7.34 -0.29
CA LEU A 51 6.76 6.78 0.89
C LEU A 51 6.00 7.85 1.68
N SER A 52 6.61 9.03 1.84
CA SER A 52 5.97 10.18 2.49
C SER A 52 4.73 10.65 1.72
N ALA A 53 4.81 10.73 0.39
CA ALA A 53 3.70 11.13 -0.46
C ALA A 53 2.55 10.10 -0.43
N LEU A 54 2.86 8.81 -0.41
CA LEU A 54 1.88 7.74 -0.23
C LEU A 54 1.16 7.90 1.12
N LYS A 55 1.90 8.06 2.21
CA LYS A 55 1.33 8.28 3.55
C LYS A 55 0.38 9.47 3.58
N SER A 56 0.74 10.59 2.94
CA SER A 56 -0.17 11.74 2.83
C SER A 56 -1.46 11.45 2.07
N ARG A 57 -1.41 10.69 0.96
CA ARG A 57 -2.62 10.28 0.22
C ARG A 57 -3.52 9.37 1.05
N LEU A 58 -2.94 8.44 1.80
CA LEU A 58 -3.67 7.52 2.67
C LEU A 58 -4.34 8.25 3.84
N MET A 59 -3.61 9.15 4.52
CA MET A 59 -4.18 9.96 5.62
C MET A 59 -5.36 10.83 5.18
N ALA A 60 -5.38 11.27 3.92
CA ALA A 60 -6.48 12.07 3.38
C ALA A 60 -7.79 11.28 3.19
N VAL A 61 -7.73 9.95 3.18
CA VAL A 61 -8.88 9.05 2.94
C VAL A 61 -9.10 8.03 4.07
N ALA A 62 -8.22 7.99 5.07
CA ALA A 62 -8.38 7.20 6.28
C ALA A 62 -9.54 7.75 7.14
N ASN A 63 -10.20 6.86 7.89
CA ASN A 63 -11.43 7.15 8.65
C ASN A 63 -11.15 7.56 10.11
#